data_AF-A0A941UKK9-F1
#
_entry.id   AF-A0A941UKK9-F1
#
_cell.length_a   1.000
_cell.length_b   1.000
_cell.length_c   1.000
_cell.angle_alpha   90.00
_cell.angle_beta   90.00
_cell.angle_gamma   90.00
#
_symmetry.space_group_name_H-M   'P 1'
#
loop_
_entity.id
_entity.type
_entity.pdbx_description
1 polymer ?
#
loop_
_entity_poly.entity_id
_entity_poly.type
_entity_poly.pdbx_seq_one_letter_code
_entity_poly.pdbx_strand_id
1 'polypeptide(L)' 'EKGHAQFIIATHSPILLAAKNSSIYSFDYSPVQQIGYEDTSHYHVYKDFLNNRDKFL' A
#
# COMPACT_ATOMS: atom_id res chain seq x y z
N GLU A 1 -26.96 13.96 10.43
CA GLU A 1 -25.52 14.02 10.75
C GLU A 1 -24.81 12.91 9.97
N LYS A 2 -23.61 13.16 9.42
CA LYS A 2 -22.79 12.09 8.83
C LYS A 2 -22.04 11.39 9.98
N GLY A 3 -22.32 10.12 10.22
CA GLY A 3 -21.68 9.35 11.30
C GLY A 3 -20.17 9.23 11.10
N HIS A 4 -19.41 9.24 12.20
CA HIS A 4 -17.99 8.88 12.17
C HIS A 4 -17.85 7.37 12.00
N ALA A 5 -17.05 6.95 11.01
CA ALA A 5 -16.76 5.55 10.73
C ALA A 5 -15.25 5.36 10.57
N GLN A 6 -14.76 4.22 11.03
CA GLN A 6 -13.38 3.75 10.80
C GLN A 6 -13.43 2.49 9.94
N PHE A 7 -12.49 2.36 9.02
CA PHE A 7 -12.41 1.23 8.10
C PHE A 7 -11.08 0.50 8.28
N ILE A 8 -11.12 -0.83 8.17
CA ILE A 8 -9.95 -1.70 8.02
C ILE A 8 -10.06 -2.32 6.63
N ILE A 9 -9.02 -2.16 5.82
CA ILE A 9 -9.00 -2.62 4.42
C ILE A 9 -7.78 -3.51 4.25
N ALA A 10 -7.99 -4.79 3.92
CA ALA A 10 -6.93 -5.68 3.47
C ALA A 10 -6.83 -5.57 1.94
N THR A 11 -5.72 -5.02 1.44
CA THR A 11 -5.55 -4.79 0.01
C THR A 11 -4.09 -4.85 -0.42
N HIS A 12 -3.88 -5.25 -1.66
CA HIS A 12 -2.60 -5.13 -2.36
C HIS A 12 -2.60 -3.98 -3.38
N SER A 13 -3.71 -3.26 -3.52
CA SER A 13 -3.81 -2.15 -4.48
C SER A 13 -2.97 -0.96 -4.00
N PRO A 14 -1.95 -0.52 -4.75
CA PRO A 14 -1.16 0.66 -4.38
C PRO A 14 -2.03 1.93 -4.33
N ILE A 15 -3.08 1.99 -5.14
CA ILE A 15 -4.02 3.13 -5.14
C ILE A 15 -4.72 3.27 -3.78
N LEU A 16 -5.16 2.15 -3.20
CA LEU A 16 -5.83 2.16 -1.90
C LEU A 16 -4.84 2.34 -0.75
N LEU A 17 -3.63 1.78 -0.87
CA LEU A 17 -2.55 1.98 0.10
C LEU A 17 -2.08 3.44 0.17
N ALA A 18 -2.24 4.22 -0.91
CA ALA A 18 -1.94 5.66 -0.94
C ALA A 18 -2.98 6.55 -0.24
N ALA A 19 -3.99 5.97 0.43
CA ALA A 19 -5.03 6.73 1.11
C ALA A 19 -4.43 7.66 2.19
N LYS A 20 -4.75 8.95 2.11
CA LYS A 20 -4.29 9.96 3.08
C LYS A 20 -4.78 9.62 4.49
N ASN A 21 -3.96 9.92 5.49
CA ASN A 21 -4.25 9.68 6.91
C ASN A 21 -4.51 8.20 7.26
N SER A 22 -4.05 7.26 6.42
CA SER A 22 -4.10 5.83 6.73
C SER A 22 -2.82 5.36 7.42
N SER A 23 -2.91 4.27 8.17
CA SER A 23 -1.75 3.51 8.66
C SER A 23 -1.70 2.20 7.90
N ILE A 24 -0.54 1.84 7.37
CA ILE A 24 -0.35 0.60 6.62
C ILE A 24 0.36 -0.39 7.53
N TYR A 25 -0.20 -1.59 7.66
CA TYR A 25 0.40 -2.70 8.38
C TYR A 25 0.75 -3.82 7.41
N SER A 26 2.00 -4.28 7.44
CA SER A 26 2.46 -5.43 6.67
C SER A 26 2.43 -6.70 7.50
N PHE A 27 1.90 -7.75 6.89
CA PHE A 27 1.86 -9.12 7.41
C PHE A 27 3.06 -9.95 6.92
N ASP A 28 3.98 -9.36 6.17
CA ASP A 28 5.22 -10.02 5.72
C ASP A 28 6.23 -10.19 6.86
N TYR A 29 6.00 -9.52 7.99
CA TYR A 29 6.82 -9.57 9.19
C TYR A 29 6.05 -10.25 10.34
N SER A 30 6.79 -10.92 11.22
CA SER A 30 6.27 -11.40 12.50
C SER A 30 7.11 -10.79 13.64
N PRO A 31 6.52 -9.95 14.52
CA PRO A 31 5.12 -9.52 14.55
C PRO A 31 4.75 -8.58 13.39
N VAL A 32 3.45 -8.37 13.16
CA VAL A 32 2.93 -7.41 12.17
C VAL A 32 3.55 -6.03 12.41
N GLN A 33 4.05 -5.39 11.35
CA GLN A 33 4.73 -4.10 11.44
C GLN A 33 3.98 -3.01 10.69
N GLN A 34 3.95 -1.80 11.25
CA GLN A 34 3.53 -0.62 10.52
C GLN A 34 4.66 -0.18 9.57
N ILE A 35 4.33 0.06 8.31
CA ILE A 35 5.29 0.48 7.28
C ILE A 35 4.79 1.72 6.54
N GLY A 36 5.69 2.43 5.85
CA GLY A 36 5.34 3.53 4.97
C GLY A 36 4.76 3.04 3.65
N TYR A 37 4.01 3.91 2.95
CA TYR A 37 3.48 3.61 1.62
C TYR A 37 4.59 3.25 0.62
N GLU A 38 5.69 4.01 0.64
CA GLU A 38 6.82 3.81 -0.25
C GLU A 38 7.66 2.57 0.11
N ASP A 39 7.50 2.02 1.31
CA ASP A 39 8.17 0.79 1.75
C ASP A 39 7.40 -0.47 1.34
N THR A 40 6.21 -0.32 0.75
CA THR A 40 5.41 -1.46 0.30
C THR A 40 6.03 -2.08 -0.95
N SER A 41 6.13 -3.41 -0.97
CA SER A 41 6.58 -4.15 -2.17
C SER A 41 5.78 -3.78 -3.42
N HIS A 42 4.47 -3.57 -3.25
CA HIS A 42 3.57 -3.19 -4.34
C HIS A 42 3.84 -1.80 -4.90
N TYR A 43 4.23 -0.83 -4.06
CA TYR A 43 4.67 0.48 -4.54
C TYR A 43 5.91 0.34 -5.44
N HIS A 44 6.92 -0.41 -4.99
CA HIS A 44 8.15 -0.60 -5.75
C HIS A 44 7.89 -1.28 -7.10
N VAL A 45 7.14 -2.39 -7.12
CA VAL A 45 6.80 -3.12 -8.35
C VAL A 45 6.07 -2.21 -9.34
N TYR A 46 5.05 -1.48 -8.87
CA TYR A 46 4.30 -0.57 -9.76
C TYR A 46 5.16 0.59 -10.26
N LYS A 47 5.97 1.19 -9.38
CA LYS A 47 6.88 2.28 -9.75
C LYS A 47 7.90 1.83 -10.80
N ASP A 48 8.49 0.65 -10.60
CA ASP A 48 9.48 0.11 -11.53
C ASP A 48 8.86 -0.25 -12.87
N PHE A 49 7.66 -0.84 -12.88
CA PHE A 49 6.91 -1.12 -14.09
C PHE A 49 6.59 0.16 -14.88
N LEU A 50 6.10 1.21 -14.20
CA LEU A 50 5.77 2.49 -14.85
C LEU A 50 7.01 3.20 -15.40
N ASN A 51 8.14 3.13 -14.69
CA ASN A 51 9.38 3.78 -15.09
C ASN A 51 10.17 3.01 -16.15
N ASN A 52 10.04 1.68 -16.20
CA ASN A 52 10.86 0.82 -17.05
C ASN A 52 10.02 -0.28 -17.73
N ARG A 53 8.85 0.08 -18.27
CA ARG A 53 7.88 -0.88 -18.84
C ARG A 53 8.51 -1.88 -19.82
N ASP A 54 9.42 -1.43 -20.67
CA ASP A 54 10.06 -2.27 -21.71
C ASP A 54 10.98 -3.37 -21.14
N LYS A 55 11.37 -3.31 -19.86
CA LYS A 55 12.11 -4.38 -19.18
C LYS A 55 11.21 -5.52 -18.70
N PHE A 56 9.89 -5.31 -18.66
CA PHE A 56 8.90 -6.26 -18.15
C PHE A 56 8.03 -6.88 -19.26
N LEU A 57 8.19 -6.44 -20.50
CA LEU A 57 7.51 -6.97 -21.70
C LEU A 57 8.46 -7.91 -22.47
#